data_AF-A0A7C3M013-F1
#
_entry.id   AF-A0A7C3M013-F1
#
_cell.length_a   1.000
_cell.length_b   1.000
_cell.length_c   1.000
_cell.angle_alpha   90.00
_cell.angle_beta   90.00
_cell.angle_gamma   90.00
#
_symmetry.space_group_name_H-M   'P 1'
#
loop_
_entity.id
_entity.type
_entity.pdbx_description
1 polymer ?
#
loop_
_entity_poly.entity_id
_entity_poly.type
_entity_poly.pdbx_seq_one_letter_code
_entity_poly.pdbx_strand_id
1 'polypeptide(L)'
;MGLYVQIVLLLSAFVYSGCSSAQLSTHEKNKGKIKKVTPFDDMATGSSELKKLKEKSFKSHSSSVPDLVLPPAYEDVSVLNSKKITFSAQNANFSTVLHAISNIAGLNLIIDQEINTNKPITISVHEADIENVLDILMKMTGCYYQLNGNIL
;
A
#
# COMPACT_ATOMS: atom_id res chain seq x y z
N MET A 1 42.84 5.14 -42.34
CA MET A 1 43.44 5.00 -40.99
C MET A 1 43.27 6.23 -40.10
N GLY A 2 43.07 7.46 -40.61
CA GLY A 2 43.02 8.68 -39.78
C GLY A 2 41.71 8.96 -39.02
N LEU A 3 40.60 8.28 -39.32
CA LEU A 3 39.29 8.59 -38.71
C LEU A 3 39.08 7.94 -37.33
N TYR A 4 39.70 6.78 -37.08
CA TYR A 4 39.53 6.03 -35.83
C TYR A 4 40.24 6.68 -34.64
N VAL A 5 41.32 7.45 -34.89
CA VAL A 5 42.11 8.08 -33.82
C VAL A 5 41.34 9.24 -33.15
N GLN A 6 40.47 9.94 -33.88
CA GLN A 6 39.66 11.02 -33.29
C GLN A 6 38.49 10.52 -32.44
N ILE A 7 37.91 9.36 -32.78
CA ILE A 7 36.76 8.81 -32.04
C ILE A 7 37.18 8.24 -30.69
N VAL A 8 38.39 7.66 -30.60
CA VAL A 8 38.91 7.10 -29.34
C VAL A 8 39.25 8.19 -28.32
N LEU A 9 39.60 9.40 -28.76
CA LEU A 9 40.00 10.49 -27.87
C LEU A 9 38.82 11.20 -27.17
N LEU A 10 37.59 11.03 -27.67
CA LEU A 10 36.39 11.63 -27.07
C LEU A 10 35.71 10.74 -26.01
N LEU A 11 36.06 9.45 -25.92
CA LEU A 11 35.43 8.51 -24.99
C LEU A 11 36.11 8.43 -23.61
N SER A 12 37.34 8.95 -23.44
CA SER A 12 38.05 8.87 -22.15
C SER A 12 37.74 9.99 -21.16
N ALA A 13 36.89 10.96 -21.53
CA ALA A 13 36.60 12.14 -20.69
C ALA A 13 35.43 11.95 -19.70
N PHE A 14 34.69 10.83 -19.74
CA PHE A 14 33.47 10.65 -18.94
C PHE A 14 33.61 9.78 -17.67
N VAL A 15 34.81 9.34 -17.30
CA VAL A 15 34.99 8.38 -16.18
C VAL A 15 35.33 9.05 -14.84
N TYR A 16 35.35 10.38 -14.74
CA TYR A 16 35.67 11.08 -13.48
C TYR A 16 34.49 11.91 -12.97
N SER A 17 33.46 11.26 -12.41
CA SER A 17 32.51 11.89 -11.48
C SER A 17 31.67 10.82 -10.76
N GLY A 18 32.02 10.49 -9.51
CA GLY A 18 31.21 9.55 -8.73
C GLY A 18 31.78 9.18 -7.36
N CYS A 19 31.86 10.13 -6.43
CA CYS A 19 31.95 9.85 -4.99
C CYS A 19 30.77 10.55 -4.30
N SER A 20 29.74 9.78 -3.91
CA SER A 20 28.71 10.21 -2.96
C SER A 20 28.57 9.11 -1.91
N SER A 21 29.06 9.39 -0.71
CA SER A 21 28.89 8.52 0.46
C SER A 21 27.83 9.15 1.37
N ALA A 22 26.71 8.46 1.52
CA ALA A 22 25.69 8.72 2.52
C ALA A 22 25.89 7.76 3.71
N GLN A 23 25.76 8.26 4.94
CA GLN A 23 25.54 7.50 6.19
C GLN A 23 25.40 8.54 7.33
N LEU A 24 24.65 8.37 8.43
CA LEU A 24 23.81 7.30 8.97
C LEU A 24 22.96 7.94 10.09
N SER A 25 21.77 7.40 10.31
CA SER A 25 20.82 7.75 11.36
C SER A 25 21.28 7.36 12.78
N THR A 26 21.02 8.22 13.75
CA THR A 26 21.12 7.89 15.19
C THR A 26 19.71 7.64 15.73
N HIS A 27 19.45 6.40 16.13
CA HIS A 27 18.23 5.93 16.77
C HIS A 27 18.41 5.99 18.30
N GLU A 28 17.79 6.97 18.96
CA GLU A 28 17.85 7.13 20.42
C GLU A 28 16.71 6.37 21.11
N LYS A 29 17.08 5.53 22.08
CA LYS A 29 16.20 4.72 22.92
C LYS A 29 15.65 5.55 24.08
N ASN A 30 14.34 5.50 24.34
CA ASN A 30 13.82 5.86 25.66
C ASN A 30 12.87 4.78 26.22
N LYS A 31 13.32 4.15 27.31
CA LYS A 31 12.60 3.18 28.15
C LYS A 31 11.98 3.93 29.34
N GLY A 32 10.67 3.84 29.52
CA GLY A 32 9.96 4.51 30.63
C GLY A 32 8.84 3.69 31.28
N LYS A 33 9.22 2.78 32.19
CA LYS A 33 8.55 2.36 33.43
C LYS A 33 7.02 2.13 33.46
N ILE A 34 6.67 0.85 33.49
CA ILE A 34 5.42 0.29 34.02
C ILE A 34 5.42 0.46 35.56
N LYS A 35 4.39 1.11 36.12
CA LYS A 35 4.09 1.09 37.56
C LYS A 35 2.99 0.06 37.84
N LYS A 36 3.34 -1.00 38.56
CA LYS A 36 2.40 -1.87 39.27
C LYS A 36 1.81 -1.09 40.46
N VAL A 37 0.50 -1.11 40.60
CA VAL A 37 -0.17 -0.77 41.86
C VAL A 37 -1.04 -1.97 42.26
N THR A 38 -0.96 -2.24 43.55
CA THR A 38 -1.34 -3.42 44.35
C THR A 38 -2.86 -3.56 44.57
N PRO A 39 -3.30 -4.72 45.11
CA PRO A 39 -4.70 -5.10 45.22
C PRO A 39 -5.38 -4.42 46.43
N PHE A 40 -6.66 -4.10 46.26
CA PHE A 40 -7.57 -3.66 47.32
C PHE A 40 -8.56 -4.79 47.57
N ASP A 41 -8.28 -5.58 48.61
CA ASP A 41 -9.29 -6.34 49.33
C ASP A 41 -10.05 -5.36 50.23
N ASP A 42 -11.38 -5.34 50.15
CA ASP A 42 -12.24 -5.54 51.31
C ASP A 42 -13.73 -5.24 51.03
N MET A 43 -14.54 -5.99 51.77
CA MET A 43 -15.84 -5.61 52.30
C MET A 43 -17.08 -5.96 51.48
N ALA A 44 -17.50 -7.21 51.69
CA ALA A 44 -18.89 -7.60 51.76
C ALA A 44 -19.72 -6.61 52.60
N THR A 45 -20.89 -6.20 52.08
CA THR A 45 -22.19 -6.07 52.77
C THR A 45 -23.18 -5.38 51.82
N GLY A 46 -24.21 -6.10 51.33
CA GLY A 46 -25.24 -5.46 50.51
C GLY A 46 -26.16 -6.39 49.73
N SER A 47 -26.43 -7.61 50.21
CA SER A 47 -27.17 -8.64 49.45
C SER A 47 -28.68 -8.71 49.75
N SER A 48 -29.27 -7.73 50.45
CA SER A 48 -30.66 -7.83 50.92
C SER A 48 -31.68 -6.92 50.21
N GLU A 49 -31.25 -5.99 49.34
CA GLU A 49 -32.16 -5.05 48.65
C GLU A 49 -32.51 -5.46 47.20
N LEU A 50 -31.75 -6.38 46.58
CA LEU A 50 -31.89 -6.74 45.15
C LEU A 50 -32.99 -7.76 44.83
N LYS A 51 -33.70 -8.30 45.84
CA LYS A 51 -34.72 -9.34 45.63
C LYS A 51 -36.13 -8.79 45.32
N LYS A 52 -36.40 -7.50 45.55
CA LYS A 52 -37.74 -6.90 45.32
C LYS A 52 -37.92 -6.19 43.97
N LEU A 53 -36.89 -6.13 43.13
CA LEU A 53 -36.96 -5.49 41.81
C LEU A 53 -37.16 -6.49 40.64
N LYS A 54 -37.10 -7.81 40.90
CA LYS A 54 -37.10 -8.82 39.82
C LYS A 54 -38.50 -9.29 39.38
N GLU A 55 -39.55 -8.92 40.09
CA GLU A 55 -40.88 -9.55 39.91
C GLU A 55 -41.85 -8.78 38.99
N LYS A 56 -41.46 -7.63 38.43
CA LYS A 56 -42.42 -6.73 37.75
C LYS A 56 -42.22 -6.48 36.25
N SER A 57 -41.30 -7.15 35.55
CA SER A 57 -41.05 -6.83 34.13
C SER A 57 -40.81 -8.03 33.22
N PHE A 58 -41.75 -8.97 33.14
CA PHE A 58 -41.80 -9.90 32.00
C PHE A 58 -43.26 -10.18 31.59
N LYS A 59 -43.96 -9.14 31.10
CA LYS A 59 -45.04 -9.35 30.13
C LYS A 59 -44.45 -9.16 28.74
N SER A 60 -44.00 -10.27 28.17
CA SER A 60 -43.49 -10.36 26.79
C SER A 60 -44.64 -10.10 25.82
N HIS A 61 -44.72 -8.87 25.29
CA HIS A 61 -45.37 -8.63 24.01
C HIS A 61 -44.35 -9.02 22.93
N SER A 62 -44.57 -10.18 22.32
CA SER A 62 -43.86 -10.62 21.12
C SER A 62 -44.32 -9.79 19.91
N SER A 63 -43.92 -8.53 19.86
CA SER A 63 -43.85 -7.79 18.60
C SER A 63 -42.63 -8.30 17.83
N SER A 64 -42.87 -8.85 16.63
CA SER A 64 -41.84 -9.35 15.72
C SER A 64 -40.84 -8.24 15.40
N VAL A 65 -39.71 -8.25 16.11
CA VAL A 65 -38.60 -7.36 15.78
C VAL A 65 -38.02 -7.88 14.47
N PRO A 66 -37.92 -7.05 13.41
CA PRO A 66 -37.27 -7.47 12.18
C PRO A 66 -35.82 -7.86 12.49
N ASP A 67 -35.37 -8.97 11.90
CA ASP A 67 -34.00 -9.44 12.08
C ASP A 67 -33.02 -8.33 11.70
N LEU A 68 -32.18 -7.96 12.67
CA LEU A 68 -31.12 -6.98 12.48
C LEU A 68 -30.02 -7.62 11.65
N VAL A 69 -30.12 -7.51 10.33
CA VAL A 69 -29.03 -7.89 9.42
C VAL A 69 -27.95 -6.81 9.52
N LEU A 70 -26.85 -7.13 10.22
CA LEU A 70 -25.70 -6.24 10.28
C LEU A 70 -24.97 -6.28 8.92
N PRO A 71 -24.57 -5.12 8.38
CA PRO A 71 -23.66 -5.10 7.24
C PRO A 71 -22.33 -5.78 7.62
N PRO A 72 -21.59 -6.33 6.64
CA PRO A 72 -20.32 -6.98 6.89
C PRO A 72 -19.36 -6.05 7.64
N ALA A 73 -18.63 -6.61 8.61
CA ALA A 73 -17.73 -5.84 9.48
C ALA A 73 -16.50 -5.27 8.76
N TYR A 74 -16.25 -5.67 7.51
CA TYR A 74 -15.16 -5.18 6.67
C TYR A 74 -15.56 -5.20 5.19
N GLU A 75 -15.07 -4.20 4.45
CA GLU A 75 -15.10 -4.16 2.98
C GLU A 75 -13.69 -4.40 2.45
N ASP A 76 -13.57 -5.18 1.37
CA ASP A 76 -12.29 -5.43 0.71
C ASP A 76 -11.93 -4.21 -0.15
N VAL A 77 -11.24 -3.24 0.45
CA VAL A 77 -10.82 -2.02 -0.21
C VAL A 77 -9.60 -2.29 -1.08
N SER A 78 -9.82 -2.63 -2.35
CA SER A 78 -8.73 -2.69 -3.33
C SER A 78 -8.02 -1.33 -3.39
N VAL A 79 -6.72 -1.35 -3.13
CA VAL A 79 -5.86 -0.14 -3.03
C VAL A 79 -5.84 0.64 -4.35
N LEU A 80 -6.18 -0.01 -5.46
CA LEU A 80 -6.22 0.59 -6.80
C LEU A 80 -7.57 1.21 -7.19
N ASN A 81 -8.70 0.74 -6.62
CA ASN A 81 -10.04 0.98 -7.19
C ASN A 81 -10.56 2.43 -7.05
N SER A 82 -9.83 3.30 -6.34
CA SER A 82 -10.28 4.67 -6.05
C SER A 82 -9.42 5.77 -6.68
N LYS A 83 -8.34 5.41 -7.39
CA LYS A 83 -7.39 6.40 -7.93
C LYS A 83 -7.50 6.52 -9.45
N LYS A 84 -7.68 7.75 -9.90
CA LYS A 84 -7.60 8.15 -11.31
C LYS A 84 -6.24 8.76 -11.60
N ILE A 85 -5.72 8.52 -12.81
CA ILE A 85 -4.44 9.02 -13.26
C ILE A 85 -4.54 9.69 -14.62
N THR A 86 -3.76 10.75 -14.77
CA THR A 86 -3.49 11.42 -16.04
C THR A 86 -1.98 11.42 -16.21
N PHE A 87 -1.47 10.68 -17.19
CA PHE A 87 -0.04 10.66 -17.49
C PHE A 87 0.19 10.37 -18.97
N SER A 88 1.34 10.79 -19.47
CA SER A 88 1.78 10.50 -20.82
C SER A 88 3.25 10.11 -20.81
N ALA A 89 3.59 9.09 -21.59
CA ALA A 89 4.94 8.64 -21.83
C ALA A 89 5.06 8.28 -23.32
N GLN A 90 6.14 8.71 -23.95
CA GLN A 90 6.44 8.40 -25.35
C GLN A 90 7.79 7.71 -25.43
N ASN A 91 7.81 6.56 -26.10
CA ASN A 91 9.03 5.76 -26.31
C ASN A 91 9.82 5.52 -25.00
N ALA A 92 9.10 5.32 -23.89
CA ALA A 92 9.68 5.11 -22.58
C ALA A 92 9.85 3.62 -22.31
N ASN A 93 10.89 3.24 -21.57
CA ASN A 93 11.08 1.85 -21.17
C ASN A 93 9.90 1.39 -20.30
N PHE A 94 9.48 0.14 -20.48
CA PHE A 94 8.38 -0.46 -19.71
C PHE A 94 8.60 -0.34 -18.19
N SER A 95 9.83 -0.57 -17.71
CA SER A 95 10.17 -0.38 -16.29
C SER A 95 9.93 1.06 -15.82
N THR A 96 10.28 2.06 -16.63
CA THR A 96 10.04 3.46 -16.29
C THR A 96 8.55 3.77 -16.18
N VAL A 97 7.74 3.22 -17.09
CA VAL A 97 6.28 3.38 -17.05
C VAL A 97 5.68 2.72 -15.81
N LEU A 98 6.11 1.49 -15.48
CA LEU A 98 5.64 0.80 -14.27
C LEU A 98 6.03 1.54 -12.99
N HIS A 99 7.28 2.03 -12.90
CA HIS A 99 7.71 2.85 -11.76
C HIS A 99 6.91 4.13 -11.62
N ALA A 100 6.56 4.79 -12.73
CA ALA A 100 5.74 5.99 -12.68
C ALA A 100 4.34 5.66 -12.13
N ILE A 101 3.73 4.57 -12.60
CA ILE A 101 2.40 4.13 -12.15
C ILE A 101 2.42 3.73 -10.68
N SER A 102 3.41 2.95 -10.25
CA SER A 102 3.53 2.52 -8.85
C SER A 102 3.72 3.72 -7.91
N ASN A 103 4.52 4.71 -8.32
CA ASN A 103 4.73 5.93 -7.55
C ASN A 103 3.44 6.75 -7.40
N ILE A 104 2.66 6.89 -8.47
CA ILE A 104 1.37 7.60 -8.43
C ILE A 104 0.35 6.81 -7.57
N ALA A 105 0.34 5.49 -7.68
CA ALA A 105 -0.51 4.61 -6.89
C ALA A 105 -0.10 4.58 -5.40
N GLY A 106 1.14 4.90 -5.06
CA GLY A 106 1.70 4.76 -3.72
C GLY A 106 2.00 3.30 -3.36
N LEU A 107 2.40 2.50 -4.35
CA LEU A 107 2.72 1.09 -4.22
C LEU A 107 4.22 0.85 -4.38
N ASN A 108 4.73 -0.15 -3.66
CA ASN A 108 6.04 -0.72 -3.92
C ASN A 108 5.96 -1.59 -5.17
N LEU A 109 6.97 -1.53 -6.03
CA LEU A 109 7.00 -2.30 -7.28
C LEU A 109 8.09 -3.36 -7.22
N ILE A 110 7.73 -4.60 -7.54
CA ILE A 110 8.65 -5.70 -7.78
C ILE A 110 8.44 -6.18 -9.22
N ILE A 111 9.53 -6.24 -9.99
CA ILE A 111 9.49 -6.75 -11.36
C ILE A 111 10.29 -8.05 -11.40
N ASP A 112 9.68 -9.09 -11.94
CA ASP A 112 10.37 -10.36 -12.19
C ASP A 112 11.54 -10.15 -13.17
N GLN A 113 12.66 -10.82 -12.93
CA GLN A 113 13.87 -10.73 -13.75
C GLN A 113 13.65 -11.22 -15.18
N GLU A 114 12.66 -12.09 -15.39
CA GLU A 114 12.32 -12.63 -16.70
C GLU A 114 11.54 -11.63 -17.58
N ILE A 115 11.05 -10.52 -17.00
CA ILE A 115 10.29 -9.51 -17.74
C ILE A 115 11.24 -8.59 -18.52
N ASN A 116 11.00 -8.47 -19.83
CA ASN A 116 11.74 -7.53 -20.66
C ASN A 116 11.32 -6.08 -20.38
N THR A 117 12.06 -5.44 -19.48
CA THR A 117 11.85 -4.06 -19.01
C THR A 117 12.27 -2.97 -19.99
N ASN A 118 13.09 -3.30 -20.99
CA ASN A 118 13.64 -2.36 -21.96
C ASN A 118 12.75 -2.17 -23.20
N LYS A 119 11.59 -2.82 -23.24
CA LYS A 119 10.62 -2.64 -24.32
C LYS A 119 10.11 -1.19 -24.31
N PRO A 120 10.20 -0.45 -25.42
CA PRO A 120 9.65 0.89 -25.50
C PRO A 120 8.13 0.83 -25.54
N ILE A 121 7.50 1.70 -24.74
CA ILE A 121 6.05 1.86 -24.64
C ILE A 121 5.70 3.33 -24.81
N THR A 122 4.63 3.57 -25.57
CA THR A 122 3.98 4.86 -25.69
C THR A 122 2.56 4.71 -25.17
N ILE A 123 2.21 5.52 -24.18
CA ILE A 123 0.90 5.51 -23.53
C ILE A 123 0.52 6.93 -23.15
N SER A 124 -0.74 7.29 -23.35
CA SER A 124 -1.30 8.55 -22.89
C SER A 124 -2.67 8.27 -22.31
N VAL A 125 -2.84 8.59 -21.03
CA VAL A 125 -4.09 8.37 -20.29
C VAL A 125 -4.52 9.67 -19.64
N HIS A 126 -5.83 9.88 -19.57
CA HIS A 126 -6.44 11.05 -18.99
C HIS A 126 -7.63 10.61 -18.13
N GLU A 127 -7.59 10.94 -16.85
CA GLU A 127 -8.62 10.58 -15.85
C GLU A 127 -9.00 9.08 -15.84
N ALA A 128 -8.04 8.21 -16.13
CA ALA A 128 -8.23 6.77 -16.23
C ALA A 128 -7.99 6.07 -14.89
N ASP A 129 -8.74 5.00 -14.61
CA ASP A 129 -8.55 4.22 -13.38
C ASP A 129 -7.24 3.42 -13.46
N ILE A 130 -6.45 3.41 -12.37
CA ILE A 130 -5.12 2.79 -12.37
C ILE A 130 -5.18 1.31 -12.74
N GLU A 131 -6.16 0.58 -12.18
CA GLU A 131 -6.38 -0.84 -12.46
C GLU A 131 -6.57 -1.08 -13.96
N ASN A 132 -7.45 -0.31 -14.61
CA ASN A 132 -7.70 -0.41 -16.05
C ASN A 132 -6.43 -0.10 -16.88
N VAL A 133 -5.66 0.91 -16.48
CA VAL A 133 -4.43 1.27 -17.18
C VAL A 133 -3.37 0.16 -17.04
N LEU A 134 -3.23 -0.41 -15.85
CA LEU A 134 -2.32 -1.52 -15.60
C LEU A 134 -2.72 -2.76 -16.39
N ASP A 135 -4.00 -3.12 -16.38
CA ASP A 135 -4.56 -4.21 -17.18
C ASP A 135 -4.24 -4.07 -18.67
N ILE A 136 -4.41 -2.86 -19.23
CA ILE A 136 -4.09 -2.59 -20.63
C ILE A 136 -2.60 -2.76 -20.89
N LEU A 137 -1.74 -2.20 -20.03
CA LEU A 137 -0.28 -2.34 -20.16
C LEU A 137 0.16 -3.81 -20.13
N MET A 138 -0.41 -4.58 -19.22
CA MET A 138 -0.10 -6.00 -19.04
C MET A 138 -0.53 -6.83 -20.25
N LYS A 139 -1.72 -6.54 -20.81
CA LYS A 139 -2.19 -7.13 -22.07
C LYS A 139 -1.28 -6.78 -23.26
N MET A 140 -0.75 -5.55 -23.32
CA MET A 140 0.16 -5.11 -24.39
C MET A 140 1.56 -5.74 -24.31
N THR A 141 2.02 -6.07 -23.11
CA THR A 141 3.33 -6.68 -22.88
C THR A 141 3.29 -8.20 -22.78
N GLY A 142 2.10 -8.79 -22.61
CA GLY A 142 1.94 -10.22 -22.36
C GLY A 142 2.37 -10.61 -20.94
N CYS A 143 2.33 -9.66 -20.01
CA CYS A 143 2.68 -9.86 -18.61
C CYS A 143 1.42 -9.98 -17.75
N TYR A 144 1.59 -10.40 -16.51
CA TYR A 144 0.57 -10.39 -15.46
C TYR A 144 1.12 -9.66 -14.24
N TYR A 145 0.23 -9.17 -13.39
CA TYR A 145 0.59 -8.55 -12.11
C TYR A 145 -0.21 -9.18 -10.98
N GLN A 146 0.28 -8.99 -9.75
CA GLN A 146 -0.42 -9.38 -8.54
C GLN A 146 -0.32 -8.23 -7.53
N LEU A 147 -1.39 -8.03 -6.77
CA LEU A 147 -1.38 -7.09 -5.66
C LEU A 147 -1.36 -7.86 -4.36
N ASN A 148 -0.39 -7.55 -3.51
CA ASN A 148 -0.33 -8.08 -2.15
C ASN A 148 -0.15 -6.93 -1.17
N GLY A 149 -1.27 -6.38 -0.70
CA GLY A 149 -1.30 -5.19 0.15
C GLY A 149 -0.76 -3.96 -0.59
N ASN A 150 0.43 -3.48 -0.20
CA ASN A 150 1.07 -2.31 -0.80
C ASN A 150 2.14 -2.65 -1.85
N ILE A 151 2.24 -3.92 -2.25
CA ILE A 151 3.21 -4.41 -3.23
C ILE A 151 2.47 -4.76 -4.54
N LEU A 152 3.00 -4.24 -5.63
CA LEU A 152 2.66 -4.53 -7.03
C LEU A 152 3.76 -5.36 -7.69
#